data_AF-A0A8H4PM06-F1
#
_entry.id   AF-A0A8H4PM06-F1
#
_cell.length_a   1.000
_cell.length_b   1.000
_cell.length_c   1.000
_cell.angle_alpha   90.00
_cell.angle_beta   90.00
_cell.angle_gamma   90.00
#
_symmetry.space_group_name_H-M   'P 1'
#
loop_
_entity.id
_entity.type
_entity.pdbx_description
1 polymer ?
#
loop_
_entity_poly.entity_id
_entity_poly.type
_entity_poly.pdbx_seq_one_letter_code
_entity_poly.pdbx_strand_id
1 'polypeptide(L)'
;MPTLGSHFTAQAPLLPVFFLGMLATKDSDKEVSQRWFDAVVQTPVRSSVPPLYYALKRIWDWIEKEVEPPPKPMGLDKSIGKKYPW
;
A
#
# COMPACT_ATOMS: atom_id res chain seq x y z
N MET A 1 2.42 12.35 -18.98
CA MET A 1 1.63 11.51 -18.04
C MET A 1 2.26 10.14 -18.06
N PRO A 2 2.78 9.58 -16.94
CA PRO A 2 3.28 8.20 -16.98
C PRO A 2 2.05 7.28 -16.98
N THR A 3 1.52 7.01 -18.18
CA THR A 3 0.34 6.14 -18.38
C THR A 3 0.66 4.66 -18.28
N LEU A 4 1.92 4.30 -18.03
CA LEU A 4 2.42 2.93 -18.14
C LEU A 4 3.19 2.52 -16.88
N GLY A 5 2.70 1.44 -16.27
CA GLY A 5 3.35 0.68 -15.21
C GLY A 5 2.81 -0.74 -15.25
N SER A 6 3.64 -1.75 -14.98
CA SER A 6 3.25 -3.17 -15.06
C SER A 6 2.17 -3.57 -14.04
N HIS A 7 2.03 -2.81 -12.95
CA HIS A 7 1.12 -3.11 -11.86
C HIS A 7 0.00 -2.07 -11.70
N PHE A 8 0.32 -0.79 -11.91
CA PHE A 8 -0.66 0.29 -11.85
C PHE A 8 -0.34 1.36 -12.89
N THR A 9 -1.38 1.83 -13.58
CA THR A 9 -1.30 3.00 -14.47
C THR A 9 -1.53 4.28 -13.66
N ALA A 10 -1.26 5.46 -14.22
CA ALA A 10 -1.64 6.73 -13.58
C ALA A 10 -3.17 6.91 -13.38
N GLN A 11 -4.00 5.99 -13.87
CA GLN A 11 -5.45 5.94 -13.65
C GLN A 11 -5.85 5.00 -12.50
N ALA A 12 -4.88 4.32 -11.88
CA ALA A 12 -5.17 3.48 -10.73
C ALA A 12 -5.88 4.28 -9.64
N PRO A 13 -6.97 3.77 -9.04
CA PRO A 13 -7.66 4.48 -7.99
C PRO A 13 -6.70 4.69 -6.80
N LEU A 14 -6.63 5.92 -6.31
CA LEU A 14 -5.66 6.36 -5.30
C LEU A 14 -5.76 5.57 -3.99
N LEU A 15 -6.98 5.27 -3.55
CA LEU A 15 -7.24 4.58 -2.28
C LEU A 15 -6.69 3.13 -2.27
N PRO A 16 -6.96 2.28 -3.28
CA PRO A 16 -6.31 0.98 -3.42
C PRO A 16 -4.78 1.01 -3.36
N VAL A 17 -4.13 1.98 -4.05
CA VAL A 17 -2.65 2.06 -4.05
C VAL A 17 -2.12 2.49 -2.68
N PHE A 18 -2.85 3.38 -1.99
CA PHE A 18 -2.55 3.76 -0.61
C PHE A 18 -2.66 2.55 0.33
N PHE A 19 -3.75 1.78 0.25
CA PHE A 19 -3.93 0.58 1.07
C PHE A 19 -2.90 -0.50 0.77
N LEU A 20 -2.52 -0.69 -0.49
CA LEU A 20 -1.41 -1.60 -0.83
C LEU A 20 -0.14 -1.20 -0.08
N GLY A 21 0.26 0.07 -0.11
CA GLY A 21 1.44 0.54 0.59
C GLY A 21 1.33 0.39 2.10
N MET A 22 0.16 0.70 2.67
CA MET A 22 -0.08 0.68 4.12
C MET A 22 -0.13 -0.75 4.68
N LEU A 23 -0.69 -1.70 3.93
CA LEU A 23 -0.93 -3.08 4.38
C LEU A 23 0.07 -4.09 3.81
N ALA A 24 1.05 -3.62 3.03
CA ALA A 24 2.09 -4.48 2.49
C ALA A 24 2.85 -5.18 3.63
N THR A 25 2.82 -6.50 3.63
CA THR A 25 3.59 -7.36 4.56
C THR A 25 4.91 -7.83 3.96
N LYS A 26 5.13 -7.55 2.67
CA LYS A 26 6.36 -7.83 1.94
C LYS A 26 6.91 -6.54 1.36
N ASP A 27 8.22 -6.36 1.41
CA ASP A 27 8.89 -5.18 0.83
C ASP A 27 8.60 -5.03 -0.66
N SER A 28 8.47 -6.14 -1.39
CA SER A 28 8.10 -6.13 -2.82
C SER A 28 6.78 -5.43 -3.10
N ASP A 29 5.80 -5.59 -2.21
CA ASP A 29 4.45 -5.04 -2.36
C ASP A 29 4.45 -3.54 -1.98
N LYS A 30 5.23 -3.18 -0.96
CA LYS A 30 5.50 -1.79 -0.55
C LYS A 30 6.14 -1.00 -1.70
N GLU A 31 7.15 -1.58 -2.36
CA GLU A 31 7.84 -0.97 -3.50
C GLU A 31 6.90 -0.67 -4.66
N VAL A 32 5.91 -1.53 -4.94
CA VAL A 32 4.93 -1.29 -6.01
C VAL A 32 4.12 -0.02 -5.74
N SER A 33 3.64 0.17 -4.51
CA SER A 33 2.94 1.39 -4.11
C SER A 33 3.85 2.62 -4.17
N GLN A 34 5.09 2.49 -3.66
CA GLN A 34 6.07 3.57 -3.64
C GLN A 34 6.39 4.09 -5.05
N ARG A 35 6.71 3.19 -5.99
CA ARG A 35 7.02 3.54 -7.38
C ARG A 35 5.85 4.24 -8.06
N TRP A 36 4.62 3.81 -7.76
CA TRP A 36 3.43 4.48 -8.29
C TRP A 36 3.32 5.92 -7.76
N PHE A 37 3.44 6.12 -6.44
CA PHE A 37 3.37 7.46 -5.85
C PHE A 37 4.48 8.37 -6.40
N ASP A 38 5.72 7.87 -6.49
CA ASP A 38 6.87 8.61 -7.06
C ASP A 38 6.59 9.06 -8.50
N ALA A 39 6.01 8.20 -9.34
CA ALA A 39 5.65 8.56 -10.71
C ALA A 39 4.51 9.59 -10.78
N VAL A 40 3.50 9.49 -9.91
CA VAL A 40 2.34 10.38 -9.92
C VAL A 40 2.69 11.77 -9.40
N VAL A 41 3.50 11.90 -8.34
CA VAL A 41 3.88 13.22 -7.78
C VAL A 41 4.73 14.06 -8.72
N GLN A 42 5.44 13.44 -9.66
CA GLN A 42 6.17 14.16 -10.72
C GLN A 42 5.23 14.83 -11.75
N THR A 43 3.94 14.49 -11.75
CA THR A 43 2.95 15.08 -12.67
C THR A 43 2.13 16.14 -11.94
N PRO A 44 2.14 17.43 -12.34
CA PRO A 44 1.62 18.55 -11.55
C PRO A 44 0.08 18.69 -11.45
N VAL A 45 -0.68 17.59 -11.58
CA VAL A 45 -2.14 17.63 -11.84
C VAL A 45 -3.01 17.12 -10.68
N ARG A 46 -2.44 16.78 -9.52
CA ARG A 46 -3.16 16.12 -8.42
C ARG A 46 -2.71 16.63 -7.04
N SER A 47 -3.35 17.68 -6.54
CA SER A 47 -3.03 18.34 -5.26
C SER A 47 -3.14 17.44 -4.03
N SER A 48 -3.98 16.39 -4.06
CA SER A 48 -4.19 15.47 -2.94
C SER A 48 -3.17 14.32 -2.84
N VAL A 49 -2.38 14.06 -3.89
CA VAL A 49 -1.44 12.92 -3.91
C VAL A 49 -0.22 13.17 -3.01
N PRO A 50 0.46 14.33 -3.04
CA PRO A 50 1.64 14.54 -2.20
C PRO A 50 1.37 14.43 -0.69
N PRO A 51 0.28 14.99 -0.13
CA PRO A 51 -0.05 14.82 1.29
C PRO A 51 -0.27 13.35 1.68
N LEU A 52 -0.93 12.57 0.83
CA LEU A 52 -1.16 11.14 1.09
C LEU A 52 0.13 10.34 1.01
N TYR A 53 1.01 10.65 0.06
CA TYR A 53 2.31 9.97 -0.01
C TYR A 53 3.18 10.29 1.21
N TYR A 54 3.18 11.54 1.67
CA TYR A 54 3.85 11.92 2.91
C TYR A 54 3.29 11.17 4.13
N ALA A 55 1.96 11.07 4.25
CA ALA A 55 1.33 10.30 5.30
C ALA A 55 1.74 8.82 5.24
N LEU A 56 1.79 8.23 4.04
CA LEU A 56 2.21 6.84 3.85
C LEU A 56 3.66 6.61 4.29
N LYS A 57 4.58 7.52 3.94
CA LYS A 57 5.98 7.45 4.41
C LYS A 57 6.08 7.51 5.94
N ARG A 58 5.32 8.41 6.58
CA ARG A 58 5.27 8.48 8.04
C ARG A 58 4.73 7.22 8.69
N ILE A 59 3.75 6.57 8.07
CA ILE A 59 3.22 5.29 8.53
C ILE A 59 4.29 4.20 8.42
N TRP A 60 5.02 4.14 7.31
CA TRP A 60 6.15 3.21 7.16
C TRP A 60 7.22 3.42 8.23
N ASP A 61 7.66 4.66 8.43
CA ASP A 61 8.64 5.00 9.48
C ASP A 61 8.15 4.61 10.87
N TRP A 62 6.86 4.76 11.14
CA TRP A 62 6.24 4.37 12.41
C TRP A 62 6.20 2.84 12.57
N ILE A 63 5.77 2.10 11.54
CA ILE A 63 5.72 0.63 11.54
C ILE A 63 7.13 0.08 11.79
N GLU A 64 8.13 0.59 11.09
CA GLU A 64 9.52 0.11 11.21
C GLU A 64 10.12 0.35 12.61
N LYS A 65 9.68 1.39 13.33
CA LYS A 65 10.22 1.76 14.65
C LYS A 65 9.46 1.14 15.81
N GLU A 66 8.13 1.09 15.72
CA GLU A 66 7.25 0.85 16.87
C GLU A 66 6.45 -0.45 16.77
N VAL A 67 6.36 -1.06 15.59
CA VAL A 67 5.54 -2.26 15.38
C VAL A 67 6.44 -3.49 15.30
N GLU A 68 6.35 -4.36 16.31
CA GLU A 68 6.97 -5.66 16.24
C GLU A 68 6.39 -6.46 15.06
N PRO A 69 7.23 -7.09 14.23
CA PRO A 69 6.73 -7.90 13.13
C PRO A 69 5.82 -8.99 13.68
N PRO A 70 4.61 -9.18 13.11
CA PRO A 70 3.71 -10.20 13.60
C PRO A 70 4.42 -11.55 13.57
N PRO A 71 4.23 -12.42 14.58
CA PRO A 71 4.77 -13.76 14.54
C PRO A 71 4.37 -14.42 13.22
N LYS A 72 5.30 -15.16 12.60
CA LYS A 72 5.06 -15.91 11.35
C LYS A 72 3.65 -16.48 11.39
N PRO A 73 2.84 -16.34 10.31
CA PRO A 73 1.43 -16.71 10.35
C PRO A 73 1.31 -18.16 10.85
N MET A 74 0.96 -18.31 12.12
CA MET A 74 0.46 -19.56 12.66
C MET A 74 -0.78 -19.80 11.85
N GLY A 75 -0.76 -20.83 11.01
CA GLY A 75 -1.78 -21.07 10.00
C GLY A 75 -3.15 -20.74 10.57
N LEU A 76 -3.81 -19.73 9.99
CA LEU A 76 -5.13 -19.28 10.41
C LEU A 76 -5.99 -20.52 10.61
N ASP A 77 -6.66 -20.63 11.75
CA ASP A 77 -7.52 -21.77 12.00
C ASP A 77 -8.52 -21.88 10.84
N LYS A 78 -8.55 -23.06 10.21
CA LYS A 78 -9.45 -23.37 9.10
C LYS A 78 -10.91 -23.12 9.47
N SER A 79 -11.25 -23.05 10.76
CA SER A 79 -12.56 -22.66 11.27
C SER A 79 -12.99 -21.23 10.88
N ILE A 80 -12.05 -20.29 10.69
CA ILE A 80 -12.36 -18.89 10.32
C ILE A 80 -13.06 -18.81 8.96
N GLY A 81 -12.71 -19.70 8.02
CA GLY A 81 -13.36 -19.80 6.71
C GLY A 81 -14.73 -20.51 6.73
N LYS A 82 -15.15 -21.06 7.88
CA LYS A 82 -16.43 -21.79 8.03
C LYS A 82 -17.58 -20.92 8.53
N LYS A 83 -17.42 -19.59 8.57
CA LYS A 83 -18.53 -18.70 8.95
C LYS A 83 -19.66 -18.83 7.93
N TYR A 84 -20.89 -19.00 8.41
CA TYR A 84 -22.07 -18.95 7.56
C TYR A 84 -22.19 -17.55 6.93
N PRO A 85 -22.46 -17.44 5.63
CA PRO A 85 -22.82 -16.16 5.04
C PRO A 85 -24.11 -15.66 5.71
N TRP A 86 -24.15 -14.36 5.99
CA TRP A 86 -25.31 -13.66 6.54
C TRP A 86 -26.47 -13.63 5.54
#